data_AF-B8CBA8-F1
#
_entry.id   AF-B8CBA8-F1
#
_cell.length_a   1.000
_cell.length_b   1.000
_cell.length_c   1.000
_cell.angle_alpha   90.00
_cell.angle_beta   90.00
_cell.angle_gamma   90.00
#
_symmetry.space_group_name_H-M   'P 1'
#
loop_
_entity.id
_entity.type
_entity.pdbx_description
1 polymer ?
#
loop_
_entity_poly.entity_id
_entity_poly.type
_entity_poly.pdbx_seq_one_letter_code
_entity_poly.pdbx_strand_id
1 'polypeptide(L)'
;MEAATPPPTAVRNGERRPRRQRQRTFSIPTSKDEFFMVQEKHATEANKDPWQVRLLRFLNSSPVQHILISLLVLDVCILFIELAIDAGFPSCQIVTRDAVSCCPSTGEDDANHTLFEMDDISRVLSGSDGHHEELCETPLVEAGYTTGCDDHKYKSVHIAHAVLFSFTMIILCTFEIELLWMVYLLGAKRFFGRFLYALDLFVVSVSLALEVVFRVVHQDILKCGGLSESAMD
;
A
#
# COMPACT_ATOMS: atom_id res chain seq x y z
N MET A 1 68.84 70.06 -3.15
CA MET A 1 68.73 68.73 -3.80
C MET A 1 67.67 67.98 -3.05
N GLU A 2 66.44 68.11 -3.52
CA GLU A 2 65.23 67.60 -2.85
C GLU A 2 64.84 66.31 -3.56
N ALA A 3 64.88 65.19 -2.84
CA ALA A 3 64.61 63.87 -3.38
C ALA A 3 63.10 63.67 -3.49
N ALA A 4 62.60 63.52 -4.72
CA ALA A 4 61.20 63.27 -5.01
C ALA A 4 60.82 61.80 -4.75
N THR A 5 59.91 61.59 -3.81
CA THR A 5 59.33 60.28 -3.47
C THR A 5 58.28 59.88 -4.51
N PRO A 6 58.29 58.65 -5.06
CA PRO A 6 57.26 58.20 -6.00
C PRO A 6 55.95 57.81 -5.29
N PRO A 7 54.79 57.90 -6.00
CA PRO A 7 53.48 57.66 -5.41
C PRO A 7 53.17 56.15 -5.25
N PRO A 8 52.27 55.78 -4.32
CA PRO A 8 51.94 54.40 -4.03
C PRO A 8 51.07 53.77 -5.13
N THR A 9 51.51 52.62 -5.64
CA THR A 9 50.76 51.77 -6.57
C THR A 9 49.58 51.09 -5.87
N ALA A 10 48.36 51.41 -6.32
CA ALA A 10 47.12 50.79 -5.88
C ALA A 10 47.01 49.34 -6.39
N VAL A 11 47.11 48.37 -5.48
CA VAL A 11 46.86 46.95 -5.76
C VAL A 11 45.35 46.71 -5.78
N ARG A 12 44.79 46.58 -6.99
CA ARG A 12 43.37 46.29 -7.22
C ARG A 12 43.14 44.78 -7.07
N ASN A 13 42.83 44.33 -5.85
CA ASN A 13 42.43 42.94 -5.59
C ASN A 13 41.11 42.65 -6.30
N GLY A 14 41.19 41.87 -7.38
CA GLY A 14 40.03 41.35 -8.09
C GLY A 14 39.35 40.25 -7.28
N GLU A 15 38.34 40.63 -6.51
CA GLU A 15 37.42 39.73 -5.83
C GLU A 15 36.64 38.92 -6.89
N ARG A 16 37.16 37.74 -7.23
CA ARG A 16 36.46 36.77 -8.07
C ARG A 16 35.26 36.26 -7.26
N ARG A 17 34.10 36.88 -7.49
CA ARG A 17 32.81 36.39 -7.00
C ARG A 17 32.69 34.90 -7.32
N PRO A 18 32.53 34.01 -6.31
CA PRO A 18 32.31 32.60 -6.57
C PRO A 18 31.03 32.48 -7.40
N ARG A 19 31.18 31.99 -8.63
CA ARG A 19 30.06 31.56 -9.46
C ARG A 19 29.27 30.56 -8.62
N ARG A 20 28.05 30.93 -8.24
CA ARG A 20 27.02 30.01 -7.71
C ARG A 20 26.83 28.91 -8.75
N GLN A 21 27.61 27.84 -8.63
CA GLN A 21 27.26 26.58 -9.23
C GLN A 21 25.99 26.12 -8.52
N ARG A 22 24.86 26.32 -9.21
CA ARG A 22 23.61 25.60 -8.97
C ARG A 22 23.91 24.12 -9.24
N GLN A 23 24.62 23.47 -8.32
CA GLN A 23 24.52 22.03 -8.21
C GLN A 23 23.09 21.77 -7.75
N ARG A 24 22.24 21.35 -8.70
CA ARG A 24 21.00 20.64 -8.40
C ARG A 24 21.39 19.23 -7.97
N THR A 25 22.19 19.11 -6.92
CA THR A 25 22.18 17.90 -6.13
C THR A 25 20.78 17.79 -5.58
N PHE A 26 20.17 16.62 -5.74
CA PHE A 26 18.97 16.23 -5.03
C PHE A 26 19.34 16.08 -3.54
N SER A 27 19.75 17.19 -2.93
CA SER A 27 19.94 17.28 -1.50
C SER A 27 18.55 17.28 -0.94
N ILE A 28 18.13 16.11 -0.45
CA ILE A 28 17.04 15.95 0.48
C ILE A 28 17.21 17.09 1.49
N PRO A 29 16.30 18.10 1.53
CA PRO A 29 16.55 19.32 2.26
C PRO A 29 16.90 18.95 3.69
N THR A 30 18.11 19.33 4.07
CA THR A 30 18.68 18.87 5.32
C THR A 30 17.94 19.58 6.44
N SER A 31 17.18 18.82 7.23
CA SER A 31 16.84 18.94 8.67
C SER A 31 17.06 20.30 9.38
N LYS A 32 18.21 20.95 9.18
CA LYS A 32 18.57 22.26 9.75
C LYS A 32 17.70 23.40 9.22
N ASP A 33 17.46 23.48 7.92
CA ASP A 33 16.70 24.60 7.33
C ASP A 33 15.24 24.59 7.79
N GLU A 34 14.65 23.39 7.91
CA GLU A 34 13.30 23.21 8.44
C GLU A 34 13.20 23.57 9.91
N PHE A 35 14.21 23.20 10.69
CA PHE A 35 14.27 23.53 12.11
C PHE A 35 14.31 25.05 12.32
N PHE A 36 15.15 25.77 11.57
CA PHE A 36 15.18 27.24 11.61
C PHE A 36 13.84 27.86 11.21
N MET A 37 13.17 27.31 10.20
CA MET A 37 11.87 27.81 9.75
C MET A 37 10.75 27.62 10.77
N VAL A 38 10.69 26.47 11.44
CA VAL A 38 9.69 26.20 12.47
C VAL A 38 10.01 27.01 13.73
N GLN A 39 11.28 27.18 14.05
CA GLN A 39 11.73 28.06 15.13
C GLN A 39 11.33 29.52 14.85
N GLU A 40 11.56 30.06 13.65
CA GLU A 40 11.16 31.43 13.29
C GLU A 40 9.63 31.62 13.39
N LYS A 41 8.84 30.62 13.00
CA LYS A 41 7.37 30.71 12.98
C LYS A 41 6.73 30.55 14.36
N HIS A 42 7.28 29.69 15.21
CA HIS A 42 6.65 29.30 16.47
C HIS A 42 7.39 29.77 17.74
N ALA A 43 8.66 30.19 17.65
CA ALA A 43 9.37 30.77 18.78
C ALA A 43 8.99 32.24 18.94
N THR A 44 7.98 32.49 19.76
CA THR A 44 7.67 33.83 20.26
C THR A 44 8.58 34.14 21.45
N GLU A 45 8.94 35.41 21.69
CA GLU A 45 9.81 35.82 22.81
C GLU A 45 9.33 35.31 24.19
N ALA A 46 8.03 35.03 24.34
CA ALA A 46 7.43 34.49 25.56
C ALA A 46 7.57 32.96 25.74
N ASN A 47 7.88 32.19 24.69
CA ASN A 47 7.99 30.72 24.76
C ASN A 47 9.13 30.22 23.87
N LYS A 48 10.32 30.12 24.48
CA LYS A 48 11.56 29.71 23.82
C LYS A 48 11.54 28.29 23.26
N ASP A 49 10.74 27.38 23.83
CA ASP A 49 10.66 25.98 23.43
C ASP A 49 9.20 25.51 23.26
N PRO A 50 8.55 25.85 22.15
CA PRO A 50 7.23 25.34 21.83
C PRO A 50 7.26 23.80 21.72
N TRP A 51 6.20 23.13 22.15
CA TRP A 51 6.08 21.68 22.00
C TRP A 51 6.18 21.24 20.54
N GLN A 52 5.83 22.12 19.60
CA GLN A 52 5.99 21.97 18.15
C GLN A 52 7.46 21.72 17.76
N VAL A 53 8.39 22.46 18.35
CA VAL A 53 9.83 22.31 18.08
C VAL A 53 10.36 21.00 18.66
N ARG A 54 9.83 20.57 19.82
CA ARG A 54 10.16 19.27 20.41
C ARG A 54 9.64 18.12 19.57
N LEU A 55 8.42 18.22 19.06
CA LEU A 55 7.83 17.21 18.17
C LEU A 55 8.59 17.11 16.85
N LEU A 56 8.93 18.25 16.23
CA LEU A 56 9.77 18.26 15.02
C LEU A 56 11.14 17.62 15.29
N ARG A 57 11.76 17.91 16.43
CA ARG A 57 13.05 17.30 16.83
C ARG A 57 12.91 15.79 17.05
N PHE A 58 11.77 15.34 17.58
CA PHE A 58 11.49 13.93 17.79
C PHE A 58 11.28 13.19 16.46
N LEU A 59 10.45 13.72 15.56
CA LEU A 59 10.21 13.16 14.22
C LEU A 59 11.51 13.10 13.40
N ASN A 60 12.30 14.17 13.45
CA ASN A 60 13.58 14.26 12.75
C ASN A 60 14.74 13.59 13.52
N SER A 61 14.45 12.80 14.55
CA SER A 61 15.49 12.06 15.24
C SER A 61 15.94 10.87 14.39
N SER A 62 17.25 10.65 14.27
CA SER A 62 17.82 9.51 13.54
C SER A 62 17.17 8.15 13.87
N PRO A 63 16.89 7.78 15.14
CA PRO A 63 16.24 6.50 15.41
C PRO A 63 14.82 6.44 14.84
N VAL A 64 14.02 7.51 14.99
CA VAL A 64 12.66 7.56 14.44
C VAL A 64 12.71 7.47 12.93
N GLN A 65 13.58 8.23 12.27
CA GLN A 65 13.75 8.17 10.83
C GLN A 65 14.14 6.76 10.33
N HIS A 66 15.03 6.04 11.04
CA HIS A 66 15.36 4.67 10.69
C HIS A 66 14.17 3.71 10.86
N ILE A 67 13.37 3.88 11.91
CA ILE A 67 12.16 3.09 12.13
C ILE A 67 11.16 3.33 11.01
N LEU A 68 10.93 4.59 10.62
CA LEU A 68 9.99 4.94 9.56
C LEU A 68 10.43 4.41 8.20
N ILE A 69 11.71 4.55 7.86
CA ILE A 69 12.26 3.96 6.64
C ILE A 69 12.11 2.43 6.68
N SER A 70 12.36 1.79 7.83
CA SER A 70 12.18 0.35 7.98
C SER A 70 10.71 -0.07 7.84
N LEU A 71 9.76 0.72 8.35
CA LEU A 71 8.32 0.47 8.21
C LEU A 71 7.89 0.60 6.75
N LEU A 72 8.44 1.55 6.00
CA LEU A 72 8.13 1.74 4.58
C LEU A 72 8.63 0.55 3.76
N VAL A 73 9.87 0.11 4.00
CA VAL A 73 10.41 -1.09 3.36
C VAL A 73 9.59 -2.33 3.74
N LEU A 74 9.18 -2.44 5.00
CA LEU A 74 8.35 -3.55 5.48
C LEU A 74 6.98 -3.54 4.80
N ASP A 75 6.34 -2.38 4.63
CA ASP A 75 5.06 -2.22 3.94
C ASP A 75 5.13 -2.74 2.50
N VAL A 76 6.16 -2.32 1.75
CA VAL A 76 6.42 -2.81 0.40
C VAL A 76 6.61 -4.33 0.38
N CYS A 77 7.35 -4.89 1.34
CA CYS A 77 7.52 -6.35 1.48
C CYS A 77 6.19 -7.05 1.77
N ILE A 78 5.33 -6.47 2.60
CA ILE A 78 4.02 -7.04 2.93
C ILE A 78 3.10 -7.05 1.73
N LEU A 79 3.09 -5.97 0.95
CA LEU A 79 2.35 -5.89 -0.31
C LEU A 79 2.78 -7.01 -1.28
N PHE A 80 4.09 -7.27 -1.41
CA PHE A 80 4.56 -8.39 -2.23
C PHE A 80 4.11 -9.76 -1.70
N ILE A 81 4.08 -9.95 -0.38
CA ILE A 81 3.61 -11.19 0.24
C ILE A 81 2.10 -11.37 0.01
N GLU A 82 1.32 -10.30 0.17
CA GLU A 82 -0.12 -10.30 -0.09
C GLU A 82 -0.41 -10.67 -1.55
N LEU A 83 0.23 -10.02 -2.52
CA LEU A 83 0.11 -10.35 -3.94
C LEU A 83 0.52 -11.79 -4.25
N ALA A 84 1.56 -12.31 -3.59
CA ALA A 84 1.99 -13.69 -3.77
C ALA A 84 0.97 -14.70 -3.20
N ILE A 85 0.34 -14.37 -2.06
CA ILE A 85 -0.74 -15.18 -1.48
C ILE A 85 -1.96 -15.16 -2.40
N ASP A 86 -2.37 -14.00 -2.90
CA ASP A 86 -3.53 -13.88 -3.79
C ASP A 86 -3.32 -14.60 -5.12
N ALA A 87 -2.09 -14.59 -5.65
CA ALA A 87 -1.74 -15.33 -6.85
C ALA A 87 -1.71 -16.86 -6.61
N GLY A 88 -1.31 -17.30 -5.40
CA GLY A 88 -1.22 -18.72 -5.06
C GLY A 88 -2.54 -19.33 -4.59
N PHE A 89 -3.40 -18.53 -3.95
CA PHE A 89 -4.64 -18.94 -3.30
C PHE A 89 -5.75 -17.92 -3.60
N PRO A 90 -6.26 -17.88 -4.85
CA PRO A 90 -7.30 -16.93 -5.22
C PRO A 90 -8.56 -17.16 -4.39
N SER A 91 -9.24 -16.07 -4.03
CA SER A 91 -10.48 -16.14 -3.26
C SER A 91 -11.56 -16.91 -4.02
N CYS A 92 -12.35 -17.74 -3.31
CA CYS A 92 -13.42 -18.54 -3.90
C CYS A 92 -14.39 -17.72 -4.78
N GLN A 93 -14.67 -16.46 -4.44
CA GLN A 93 -15.55 -15.58 -5.23
C GLN A 93 -15.03 -15.30 -6.65
N ILE A 94 -13.71 -15.21 -6.83
CA ILE A 94 -13.10 -15.00 -8.14
C ILE A 94 -13.20 -16.29 -8.96
N VAL A 95 -12.93 -17.43 -8.31
CA VAL A 95 -13.01 -18.75 -8.92
C VAL A 95 -14.44 -19.07 -9.36
N THR A 96 -15.46 -18.80 -8.53
CA THR A 96 -16.86 -19.11 -8.87
C THR A 96 -17.45 -18.18 -9.92
N ARG A 97 -17.01 -16.93 -10.01
CA ARG A 97 -17.46 -16.00 -11.05
C ARG A 97 -16.90 -16.34 -12.41
N ASP A 98 -15.65 -16.78 -12.45
CA ASP A 98 -14.92 -17.02 -13.70
C ASP A 98 -14.89 -18.51 -14.10
N ALA A 99 -15.43 -19.41 -13.27
CA ALA A 99 -15.55 -20.83 -13.59
C ALA A 99 -16.83 -21.13 -14.37
N VAL A 100 -16.68 -21.87 -15.47
CA VAL A 100 -17.77 -22.52 -16.16
C VAL A 100 -17.81 -23.98 -15.69
N SER A 101 -18.89 -24.39 -15.01
CA SER A 101 -19.09 -25.80 -14.66
C SER A 101 -19.73 -26.53 -15.84
N CYS A 102 -19.02 -27.50 -16.41
CA CYS A 102 -19.54 -28.37 -17.46
C CYS A 102 -20.03 -29.73 -16.95
N CYS A 103 -20.12 -29.92 -15.63
CA CYS A 103 -20.59 -31.19 -15.07
C CYS A 103 -22.10 -31.14 -14.83
N PRO A 104 -22.88 -32.09 -15.37
CA PRO A 104 -24.27 -32.25 -15.00
C PRO A 104 -24.36 -32.57 -13.51
N SER A 105 -25.08 -31.73 -12.75
CA SER A 105 -25.53 -32.13 -11.42
C SER A 105 -26.46 -33.32 -11.62
N THR A 106 -26.00 -34.51 -11.23
CA THR A 106 -26.81 -35.73 -11.21
C THR A 106 -28.04 -35.49 -10.36
N GLY A 107 -29.11 -35.09 -11.02
CA GLY A 107 -30.31 -34.60 -10.38
C GLY A 107 -31.41 -34.34 -11.40
N GLU A 108 -31.51 -35.16 -12.44
CA GLU A 108 -32.79 -35.57 -13.05
C GLU A 108 -32.52 -36.66 -14.11
N ASP A 109 -33.14 -37.81 -13.86
CA ASP A 109 -33.50 -38.89 -14.78
C ASP A 109 -32.39 -39.71 -15.47
N ASP A 110 -31.92 -40.75 -14.77
CA ASP A 110 -32.01 -42.11 -15.33
C ASP A 110 -31.87 -43.17 -14.22
N ALA A 111 -33.03 -43.59 -13.72
CA ALA A 111 -33.18 -44.68 -12.77
C ALA A 111 -32.89 -46.05 -13.44
N ASN A 112 -31.62 -46.38 -13.75
CA ASN A 112 -31.23 -47.79 -13.91
C ASN A 112 -29.73 -48.14 -14.02
N HIS A 113 -28.80 -47.42 -13.37
CA HIS A 113 -27.42 -47.93 -13.28
C HIS A 113 -27.06 -48.39 -11.86
N THR A 114 -26.90 -49.70 -11.78
CA THR A 114 -26.55 -50.53 -10.64
C THR A 114 -25.25 -50.11 -9.96
N LEU A 115 -25.31 -49.94 -8.64
CA LEU A 115 -24.34 -50.42 -7.64
C LEU A 115 -22.91 -50.61 -8.16
N PHE A 116 -22.13 -49.54 -8.22
CA PHE A 116 -20.70 -49.63 -7.96
C PHE A 116 -20.26 -48.45 -7.09
N GLU A 117 -19.89 -48.85 -5.87
CA GLU A 117 -19.00 -48.20 -4.91
C GLU A 117 -18.02 -47.19 -5.55
N MET A 118 -18.12 -45.91 -5.20
CA MET A 118 -17.08 -44.90 -5.43
C MET A 118 -16.91 -44.04 -4.18
N ASP A 119 -15.98 -44.51 -3.34
CA ASP A 119 -15.12 -43.68 -2.51
C ASP A 119 -14.36 -42.66 -3.40
N ASP A 120 -13.96 -41.52 -2.81
CA ASP A 120 -13.04 -40.52 -3.37
C ASP A 120 -13.52 -39.59 -4.52
N ILE A 121 -14.47 -38.69 -4.24
CA ILE A 121 -14.61 -37.41 -4.98
C ILE A 121 -13.63 -36.37 -4.38
N SER A 122 -12.36 -36.76 -4.31
CA SER A 122 -11.23 -35.88 -3.95
C SER A 122 -10.11 -36.10 -4.97
N ARG A 123 -10.38 -35.87 -6.27
CA ARG A 123 -9.38 -35.62 -7.34
C ARG A 123 -10.02 -35.65 -8.73
N VAL A 124 -10.63 -34.55 -9.15
CA VAL A 124 -10.86 -34.28 -10.59
C VAL A 124 -10.34 -32.88 -10.94
N LEU A 125 -9.14 -32.57 -10.44
CA LEU A 125 -8.28 -31.50 -10.96
C LEU A 125 -6.84 -32.01 -11.23
N SER A 126 -6.62 -33.33 -11.18
CA SER A 126 -5.36 -33.94 -11.58
C SER A 126 -5.58 -34.62 -12.92
N GLY A 127 -5.14 -33.97 -14.00
CA GLY A 127 -5.08 -34.60 -15.31
C GLY A 127 -4.31 -35.91 -15.22
N SER A 128 -4.93 -37.01 -15.64
CA SER A 128 -4.25 -38.27 -15.88
C SER A 128 -5.02 -39.05 -16.94
N ASP A 129 -4.54 -38.88 -18.17
CA ASP A 129 -4.39 -39.87 -19.23
C ASP A 129 -5.59 -40.72 -19.65
N GLY A 130 -6.12 -40.38 -20.83
CA GLY A 130 -6.71 -41.36 -21.74
C GLY A 130 -7.96 -40.84 -22.43
N HIS A 131 -7.78 -40.41 -23.68
CA HIS A 131 -8.81 -39.98 -24.65
C HIS A 131 -9.21 -38.50 -24.58
N HIS A 132 -9.04 -37.85 -25.74
CA HIS A 132 -9.36 -36.46 -26.01
C HIS A 132 -10.89 -36.24 -25.95
N GLU A 133 -11.45 -36.09 -24.77
CA GLU A 133 -12.76 -35.44 -24.63
C GLU A 133 -12.50 -33.94 -24.45
N GLU A 134 -12.90 -33.17 -25.47
CA GLU A 134 -12.86 -31.71 -25.44
C GLU A 134 -13.55 -31.24 -24.15
N LEU A 135 -12.83 -30.45 -23.34
CA LEU A 135 -13.33 -29.84 -22.11
C LEU A 135 -14.50 -28.90 -22.43
N CYS A 136 -15.70 -29.46 -22.59
CA CYS A 136 -16.96 -28.85 -23.02
C CYS A 136 -17.10 -28.74 -24.56
N GLU A 137 -18.07 -29.46 -25.11
CA GLU A 137 -18.46 -29.42 -26.52
C GLU A 137 -19.00 -28.01 -26.86
N THR A 138 -18.34 -27.29 -27.77
CA THR A 138 -18.80 -25.96 -28.21
C THR A 138 -20.06 -26.06 -29.07
N PRO A 139 -21.03 -25.15 -28.95
CA PRO A 139 -21.00 -23.90 -28.18
C PRO A 139 -21.29 -24.10 -26.69
N LEU A 140 -20.56 -23.37 -25.83
CA LEU A 140 -20.82 -23.37 -24.38
C LEU A 140 -22.26 -22.89 -24.12
N VAL A 141 -23.13 -23.83 -23.78
CA VAL A 141 -24.45 -23.53 -23.22
C VAL A 141 -24.23 -23.17 -21.75
N GLU A 142 -24.72 -22.02 -21.30
CA GLU A 142 -24.77 -21.66 -19.87
C GLU A 142 -25.58 -22.74 -19.13
N ALA A 143 -24.89 -23.74 -18.62
CA ALA A 143 -25.51 -24.75 -17.79
C ALA A 143 -25.63 -24.18 -16.38
N GLY A 144 -26.84 -24.19 -15.82
CA GLY A 144 -27.17 -23.57 -14.52
C GLY A 144 -26.57 -24.27 -13.29
N TYR A 145 -25.41 -24.92 -13.42
CA TYR A 145 -24.76 -25.65 -12.36
C TYR A 145 -23.90 -24.72 -11.49
N THR A 146 -24.12 -24.75 -10.18
CA THR A 146 -23.36 -23.96 -9.21
C THR A 146 -21.95 -24.52 -9.06
N THR A 147 -20.94 -23.75 -9.47
CA THR A 147 -19.53 -24.05 -9.18
C THR A 147 -19.32 -23.99 -7.66
N GLY A 148 -18.98 -25.11 -7.03
CA GLY A 148 -18.65 -25.16 -5.60
C GLY A 148 -17.18 -24.87 -5.35
N CYS A 149 -16.88 -23.88 -4.51
CA CYS A 149 -15.55 -23.69 -3.95
C CYS A 149 -15.61 -24.01 -2.45
N ASP A 150 -14.72 -24.88 -1.98
CA ASP A 150 -14.61 -25.23 -0.56
C ASP A 150 -13.85 -24.12 0.18
N ASP A 151 -14.61 -23.18 0.73
CA ASP A 151 -14.11 -22.03 1.50
C ASP A 151 -13.37 -22.44 2.79
N HIS A 152 -13.51 -23.70 3.24
CA HIS A 152 -12.89 -24.19 4.47
C HIS A 152 -11.50 -24.81 4.27
N LYS A 153 -11.08 -25.04 3.02
CA LYS A 153 -9.84 -25.76 2.73
C LYS A 153 -8.58 -25.05 3.24
N TYR A 154 -8.54 -23.71 3.23
CA TYR A 154 -7.35 -22.92 3.55
C TYR A 154 -7.57 -21.90 4.67
N LYS A 155 -8.12 -22.34 5.81
CA LYS A 155 -8.39 -21.45 6.96
C LYS A 155 -7.18 -20.61 7.42
N SER A 156 -5.97 -21.17 7.34
CA SER A 156 -4.73 -20.46 7.71
C SER A 156 -4.43 -19.28 6.80
N VAL A 157 -4.74 -19.39 5.51
CA VAL A 157 -4.48 -18.35 4.51
C VAL A 157 -5.41 -17.16 4.75
N HIS A 158 -6.70 -17.41 5.03
CA HIS A 158 -7.65 -16.34 5.35
C HIS A 158 -7.23 -15.56 6.61
N ILE A 159 -6.74 -16.25 7.65
CA ILE A 159 -6.24 -15.59 8.86
C ILE A 159 -4.99 -14.76 8.54
N ALA A 160 -4.06 -15.31 7.75
CA ALA A 160 -2.85 -14.59 7.36
C ALA A 160 -3.18 -13.32 6.56
N HIS A 161 -4.07 -13.42 5.57
CA HIS A 161 -4.52 -12.28 4.77
C HIS A 161 -5.15 -11.20 5.66
N ALA A 162 -6.03 -11.56 6.59
CA ALA A 162 -6.64 -10.61 7.52
C ALA A 162 -5.61 -9.89 8.41
N VAL A 163 -4.56 -10.60 8.84
CA VAL A 163 -3.49 -10.02 9.66
C VAL A 163 -2.60 -9.10 8.84
N LEU A 164 -2.21 -9.49 7.62
CA LEU A 164 -1.39 -8.67 6.72
C LEU A 164 -2.12 -7.37 6.38
N PHE A 165 -3.40 -7.46 5.99
CA PHE A 165 -4.27 -6.33 5.74
C PHE A 165 -4.45 -5.42 6.97
N SER A 166 -4.58 -6.01 8.17
CA SER A 166 -4.66 -5.20 9.40
C SER A 166 -3.35 -4.45 9.65
N PHE A 167 -2.21 -5.01 9.27
CA PHE A 167 -0.91 -4.42 9.51
C PHE A 167 -0.58 -3.31 8.51
N THR A 168 -0.89 -3.49 7.22
CA THR A 168 -0.79 -2.44 6.19
C THR A 168 -1.60 -1.21 6.59
N MET A 169 -2.83 -1.41 7.04
CA MET A 169 -3.70 -0.33 7.53
C MET A 169 -3.05 0.45 8.69
N ILE A 170 -2.45 -0.23 9.68
CA ILE A 170 -1.79 0.42 10.82
C ILE A 170 -0.57 1.23 10.35
N ILE A 171 0.22 0.69 9.43
CA ILE A 171 1.40 1.40 8.89
C ILE A 171 0.97 2.65 8.13
N LEU A 172 0.02 2.52 7.19
CA LEU A 172 -0.49 3.65 6.41
C LEU A 172 -1.09 4.74 7.31
N CYS A 173 -1.85 4.36 8.33
CA CYS A 173 -2.37 5.32 9.33
C CYS A 173 -1.23 6.04 10.06
N THR A 174 -0.17 5.33 10.41
CA THR A 174 0.98 5.92 11.12
C THR A 174 1.71 6.94 10.23
N PHE A 175 1.95 6.61 8.96
CA PHE A 175 2.57 7.54 8.00
C PHE A 175 1.69 8.74 7.67
N GLU A 176 0.38 8.54 7.49
CA GLU A 176 -0.59 9.62 7.28
C GLU A 176 -0.57 10.58 8.48
N ILE A 177 -0.63 10.06 9.71
CA ILE A 177 -0.56 10.88 10.93
C ILE A 177 0.74 11.68 10.97
N GLU A 178 1.88 11.05 10.71
CA GLU A 178 3.17 11.74 10.68
C GLU A 178 3.22 12.85 9.63
N LEU A 179 2.77 12.58 8.41
CA LEU A 179 2.70 13.57 7.34
C LEU A 179 1.78 14.73 7.70
N LEU A 180 0.63 14.47 8.33
CA LEU A 180 -0.28 15.49 8.84
C LEU A 180 0.37 16.34 9.94
N TRP A 181 1.13 15.73 10.86
CA TRP A 181 1.93 16.47 11.83
C TRP A 181 2.96 17.36 11.15
N MET A 182 3.64 16.89 10.11
CA MET A 182 4.58 17.71 9.34
C MET A 182 3.88 18.86 8.60
N VAL A 183 2.72 18.62 7.98
CA VAL A 183 1.89 19.67 7.35
C VAL A 183 1.51 20.73 8.38
N TYR A 184 1.11 20.31 9.58
CA TYR A 184 0.73 21.20 10.67
C TYR A 184 1.92 22.05 11.15
N LEU A 185 3.08 21.44 11.38
CA LEU A 185 4.28 22.12 11.88
C LEU A 185 4.88 23.10 10.85
N LEU A 186 5.07 22.66 9.60
CA LEU A 186 5.67 23.50 8.54
C LEU A 186 4.67 24.52 7.98
N GLY A 187 3.37 24.20 8.00
CA GLY A 187 2.29 24.96 7.39
C GLY A 187 2.07 24.61 5.92
N ALA A 188 0.80 24.48 5.52
CA ALA A 188 0.37 24.00 4.21
C ALA A 188 1.07 24.70 3.03
N LYS A 189 1.12 26.04 3.00
CA LYS A 189 1.72 26.79 1.88
C LYS A 189 3.19 26.42 1.61
N ARG A 190 3.97 26.14 2.66
CA ARG A 190 5.39 25.77 2.53
C ARG A 190 5.55 24.27 2.26
N PHE A 191 4.71 23.44 2.88
CA PHE A 191 4.67 22.00 2.66
C PHE A 191 4.41 21.67 1.18
N PHE A 192 3.37 22.25 0.58
CA PHE A 192 3.05 22.07 -0.85
C PHE A 192 4.07 22.72 -1.81
N GLY A 193 4.97 23.56 -1.30
CA GLY A 193 6.10 24.06 -2.09
C GLY A 193 7.13 22.97 -2.41
N ARG A 194 7.10 21.84 -1.70
CA ARG A 194 7.96 20.68 -1.94
C ARG A 194 7.12 19.54 -2.50
N PHE A 195 7.21 19.37 -3.82
CA PHE A 195 6.40 18.40 -4.57
C PHE A 195 6.42 16.99 -3.98
N LEU A 196 7.57 16.51 -3.50
CA LEU A 196 7.70 15.15 -2.96
C LEU A 196 6.82 14.91 -1.73
N TYR A 197 6.70 15.88 -0.82
CA TYR A 197 5.84 15.72 0.37
C TYR A 197 4.36 15.78 0.02
N ALA A 198 3.99 16.60 -0.96
CA ALA A 198 2.62 16.66 -1.45
C ALA A 198 2.22 15.36 -2.17
N LEU A 199 3.14 14.80 -2.96
CA LEU A 199 2.96 13.52 -3.63
C LEU A 199 2.85 12.38 -2.62
N ASP A 200 3.69 12.36 -1.59
CA ASP A 200 3.66 11.35 -0.53
C ASP A 200 2.32 11.38 0.23
N LEU A 201 1.88 12.57 0.66
CA LEU A 201 0.56 12.75 1.26
C LEU A 201 -0.56 12.26 0.33
N PHE A 202 -0.52 12.61 -0.95
CA PHE A 202 -1.52 12.16 -1.91
C PHE A 202 -1.52 10.63 -2.07
N VAL A 203 -0.35 10.02 -2.24
CA VAL A 203 -0.21 8.57 -2.41
C VAL A 203 -0.71 7.84 -1.17
N VAL A 204 -0.25 8.21 0.03
CA VAL A 204 -0.66 7.58 1.28
C VAL A 204 -2.17 7.75 1.52
N SER A 205 -2.72 8.95 1.28
CA SER A 205 -4.15 9.19 1.43
C SER A 205 -5.00 8.37 0.44
N VAL A 206 -4.57 8.26 -0.82
CA VAL A 206 -5.28 7.43 -1.82
C VAL A 206 -5.18 5.96 -1.47
N SER A 207 -4.00 5.46 -1.06
CA SER A 207 -3.83 4.08 -0.61
C SER A 207 -4.73 3.76 0.57
N LEU A 208 -4.77 4.62 1.58
CA LEU A 208 -5.65 4.46 2.75
C LEU A 208 -7.13 4.54 2.37
N ALA A 209 -7.51 5.43 1.45
CA ALA A 209 -8.89 5.52 0.97
C ALA A 209 -9.31 4.25 0.21
N LEU A 210 -8.46 3.73 -0.69
CA LEU A 210 -8.71 2.48 -1.40
C LEU A 210 -8.85 1.31 -0.43
N GLU A 211 -7.95 1.21 0.54
CA GLU A 211 -7.96 0.17 1.57
C GLU A 211 -9.25 0.19 2.40
N VAL A 212 -9.67 1.38 2.86
CA VAL A 212 -10.92 1.57 3.61
C VAL A 212 -12.13 1.22 2.75
N VAL A 213 -12.15 1.64 1.48
CA VAL A 213 -13.24 1.32 0.55
C VAL A 213 -13.34 -0.18 0.33
N PHE A 214 -12.23 -0.87 0.08
CA PHE A 214 -12.23 -2.32 -0.07
C PHE A 214 -12.74 -3.03 1.19
N ARG A 215 -12.34 -2.56 2.37
CA ARG A 215 -12.83 -3.11 3.63
C ARG A 215 -14.35 -2.94 3.80
N VAL A 216 -14.88 -1.77 3.46
CA VAL A 216 -16.32 -1.49 3.58
C VAL A 216 -17.11 -2.35 2.60
N VAL A 217 -16.70 -2.38 1.33
CA VAL A 217 -17.35 -3.18 0.29
C VAL A 217 -17.35 -4.66 0.68
N HIS A 218 -16.23 -5.17 1.20
CA HIS A 218 -16.13 -6.56 1.64
C HIS A 218 -17.08 -6.86 2.83
N GLN A 219 -17.28 -5.91 3.75
CA GLN A 219 -18.25 -6.10 4.84
C GLN A 219 -19.70 -6.07 4.36
N ASP A 220 -20.02 -5.24 3.37
CA ASP A 220 -21.38 -5.16 2.83
C ASP A 220 -21.77 -6.44 2.09
N ILE A 221 -20.83 -7.04 1.33
CA ILE A 221 -21.04 -8.33 0.68
C ILE A 221 -21.33 -9.43 1.72
N LEU A 222 -20.57 -9.48 2.82
CA LEU A 222 -20.79 -10.47 3.89
C LEU A 222 -22.15 -10.29 4.59
N LYS A 223 -22.59 -9.05 4.81
CA LYS A 223 -23.91 -8.77 5.42
C LYS A 223 -25.06 -9.14 4.50
N CYS A 224 -24.93 -8.90 3.19
CA CYS A 224 -25.96 -9.28 2.22
C CYS A 224 -26.04 -10.80 2.01
N GLY A 225 -24.90 -11.52 2.09
CA GLY A 225 -24.89 -12.99 2.04
C GLY A 225 -25.59 -13.64 3.23
N GLY A 226 -25.36 -13.16 4.46
CA GLY A 226 -25.95 -13.72 5.67
C GLY A 226 -27.48 -13.55 5.78
N LEU A 227 -28.06 -12.55 5.10
CA LEU A 227 -29.51 -12.35 5.08
C LEU A 227 -30.24 -13.36 4.17
N SER A 228 -29.56 -13.94 3.17
CA SER A 228 -30.19 -14.94 2.30
C SER A 228 -30.37 -16.29 2.99
N GLU A 229 -29.52 -16.61 3.97
CA GLU A 229 -29.59 -17.87 4.71
C GLU A 229 -30.67 -17.85 5.80
N SER A 230 -31.01 -16.66 6.32
CA SER A 230 -32.07 -16.49 7.33
C SER A 230 -33.50 -16.45 6.77
N ALA A 231 -33.66 -16.53 5.44
CA ALA A 231 -34.96 -16.49 4.76
C ALA A 231 -35.39 -17.85 4.18
N MET A 232 -34.61 -18.90 4.40
CA MET A 232 -34.89 -20.28 3.98
C MET A 232 -35.20 -21.24 5.14
N ASP A 233 -35.20 -20.75 6.38
CA ASP A 233 -35.76 -21.41 7.57
C ASP A 233 -37.11 -20.78 7.97
#